data_AF-A0A353TXU9-F1
#
_entry.id   AF-A0A353TXU9-F1
#
_cell.length_a   1.000
_cell.length_b   1.000
_cell.length_c   1.000
_cell.angle_alpha   90.00
_cell.angle_beta   90.00
_cell.angle_gamma   90.00
#
_symmetry.space_group_name_H-M   'P 1'
#
loop_
_entity.id
_entity.type
_entity.pdbx_description
1 polymer ?
#
loop_
_entity_poly.entity_id
_entity_poly.type
_entity_poly.pdbx_seq_one_letter_code
_entity_poly.pdbx_strand_id
1 'polypeptide(L)'
;HMAQTLSNSVLYNYHHLGDAASLTDGLPYNPELGPYEVAADGKSSGVKDDLWAFTSRDPNLDLSAASMFAASARALRGHNDELADRALFQSKRLLNEAIELMAQREDERFSHRGGPGDIATYLELYVSTGEKQYRDKFEESLWFILDRNVNFALLTALNAIPHLDASYKERLRPYVEEYNNYISELEKDNPYGVPIGLGNWAGGGALSSFGTSICFAAEYYPDIIDASHAYKASDFLFGNHPYHNYSLVATLGAARPKQVFYGNNRADFSFIPGNVAPGILFRKPDHFENYDDWPFLWGQNEGTIAGNTGYLIFGSALKNLSK
;
A
#
# COMPACT_ATOMS: atom_id res chain seq x y z
N HIS A 1 -7.64 18.24 9.60
CA HIS A 1 -8.33 17.02 9.12
C HIS A 1 -7.72 16.62 7.80
N MET A 2 -7.32 15.36 7.64
CA MET A 2 -6.92 14.82 6.34
C MET A 2 -8.19 14.52 5.53
N ALA A 3 -8.21 14.90 4.25
CA ALA A 3 -9.23 14.40 3.34
C ALA A 3 -8.95 12.92 3.05
N GLN A 4 -9.96 12.08 3.21
CA GLN A 4 -9.87 10.65 2.88
C GLN A 4 -9.96 10.43 1.38
N THR A 5 -10.81 11.23 0.72
CA THR A 5 -11.02 11.19 -0.71
C THR A 5 -11.58 12.52 -1.20
N LEU A 6 -11.30 12.82 -2.47
CA LEU A 6 -12.05 13.80 -3.26
C LEU A 6 -13.00 12.99 -4.14
N SER A 7 -14.30 13.19 -3.98
CA SER A 7 -15.30 12.39 -4.70
C SER A 7 -16.40 13.25 -5.29
N ASN A 8 -17.03 12.70 -6.34
CA ASN A 8 -18.14 13.31 -7.04
C ASN A 8 -19.29 13.62 -6.07
N SER A 9 -19.80 14.84 -6.16
CA SER A 9 -20.87 15.36 -5.29
C SER A 9 -22.28 14.98 -5.75
N VAL A 10 -22.42 14.48 -6.99
CA VAL A 10 -23.69 14.02 -7.56
C VAL A 10 -23.52 12.64 -8.22
N LEU A 11 -24.55 11.80 -8.08
CA LEU A 11 -24.54 10.43 -8.59
C LEU A 11 -24.30 10.36 -10.10
N TYR A 12 -24.79 11.36 -10.84
CA TYR A 12 -24.61 11.42 -12.29
C TYR A 12 -23.14 11.28 -12.68
N ASN A 13 -22.21 11.91 -11.98
CA ASN A 13 -20.79 11.94 -12.38
C ASN A 13 -20.07 10.58 -12.21
N TYR A 14 -20.72 9.57 -11.62
CA TYR A 14 -20.15 8.22 -11.48
C TYR A 14 -20.15 7.41 -12.80
N HIS A 15 -20.80 7.90 -13.86
CA HIS A 15 -20.69 7.26 -15.19
C HIS A 15 -19.37 7.56 -15.90
N HIS A 16 -18.47 8.37 -15.33
CA HIS A 16 -17.21 8.71 -15.98
C HIS A 16 -16.30 7.48 -16.14
N LEU A 17 -15.98 7.15 -17.40
CA LEU A 17 -15.15 5.99 -17.75
C LEU A 17 -13.83 6.36 -18.44
N GLY A 18 -13.63 7.64 -18.76
CA GLY A 18 -12.47 8.15 -19.52
C GLY A 18 -11.40 8.78 -18.63
N ASP A 19 -10.56 9.60 -19.25
CA ASP A 19 -9.46 10.29 -18.59
C ASP A 19 -9.94 11.09 -17.37
N ALA A 20 -9.31 10.86 -16.22
CA ALA A 20 -9.62 11.57 -14.97
C ALA A 20 -9.47 13.09 -15.10
N ALA A 21 -8.63 13.59 -16.03
CA ALA A 21 -8.51 15.02 -16.31
C ALA A 21 -9.79 15.66 -16.86
N SER A 22 -10.70 14.87 -17.41
CA SER A 22 -11.99 15.32 -17.95
C SER A 22 -13.18 15.11 -17.00
N LEU A 23 -12.89 14.75 -15.74
CA LEU A 23 -13.92 14.49 -14.73
C LEU A 23 -14.62 15.77 -14.24
N THR A 24 -13.93 16.92 -14.33
CA THR A 24 -14.51 18.24 -14.09
C THR A 24 -14.18 19.19 -15.23
N ASP A 25 -14.95 20.27 -15.38
CA ASP A 25 -14.67 21.36 -16.32
C ASP A 25 -13.59 22.35 -15.82
N GLY A 26 -13.10 22.15 -14.59
CA GLY A 26 -12.08 22.98 -13.94
C GLY A 26 -12.60 24.33 -13.40
N LEU A 27 -13.92 24.54 -13.38
CA LEU A 27 -14.56 25.77 -12.92
C LEU A 27 -15.43 25.50 -11.68
N PRO A 28 -15.42 26.38 -10.67
CA PRO A 28 -16.36 26.28 -9.54
C PRO A 28 -17.82 26.31 -9.99
N TYR A 29 -18.65 25.49 -9.37
CA TYR A 29 -20.09 25.46 -9.63
C TYR A 29 -20.79 26.76 -9.16
N ASN A 30 -21.60 27.36 -10.03
CA ASN A 30 -22.44 28.52 -9.75
C ASN A 30 -23.93 28.18 -9.97
N PRO A 31 -24.75 28.15 -8.89
CA PRO A 31 -26.18 27.83 -8.98
C PRO A 31 -27.04 28.89 -9.66
N GLU A 32 -26.51 30.08 -9.95
CA GLU A 32 -27.21 31.15 -10.67
C GLU A 32 -27.17 30.95 -12.20
N LEU A 33 -26.28 30.09 -12.69
CA LEU A 33 -26.12 29.78 -14.11
C LEU A 33 -27.00 28.58 -14.52
N GLY A 34 -27.41 28.56 -15.78
CA GLY A 34 -28.08 27.41 -16.38
C GLY A 34 -27.14 26.20 -16.53
N PRO A 35 -27.68 24.98 -16.76
CA PRO A 35 -26.85 23.81 -17.03
C PRO A 35 -25.89 24.04 -18.19
N TYR A 36 -24.60 23.74 -17.99
CA TYR A 36 -23.50 23.93 -18.96
C TYR A 36 -23.21 25.38 -19.36
N GLU A 37 -23.84 26.36 -18.72
CA GLU A 37 -23.51 27.78 -18.93
C GLU A 37 -22.20 28.12 -18.21
N VAL A 38 -21.34 28.87 -18.88
CA VAL A 38 -20.10 29.41 -18.30
C VAL A 38 -20.31 30.91 -18.09
N ALA A 39 -19.94 31.41 -16.91
CA ALA A 39 -20.03 32.83 -16.62
C ALA A 39 -19.27 33.67 -17.65
N ALA A 40 -19.74 34.88 -17.93
CA ALA A 40 -19.11 35.77 -18.91
C ALA A 40 -17.65 36.12 -18.58
N ASP A 41 -17.25 36.02 -17.30
CA ASP A 41 -15.86 36.23 -16.85
C ASP A 41 -14.98 34.96 -16.93
N GLY A 42 -15.57 33.81 -17.28
CA GLY A 42 -14.90 32.52 -17.41
C GLY A 42 -14.47 31.89 -16.09
N LYS A 43 -15.02 32.31 -14.95
CA LYS A 43 -14.55 31.87 -13.61
C LYS A 43 -15.46 30.88 -12.89
N SER A 44 -16.62 30.56 -13.46
CA SER A 44 -17.56 29.59 -12.89
C SER A 44 -18.45 29.00 -13.99
N SER A 45 -19.06 27.85 -13.71
CA SER A 45 -20.01 27.21 -14.61
C SER A 45 -21.25 26.71 -13.85
N GLY A 46 -22.34 26.47 -14.58
CA GLY A 46 -23.52 25.79 -14.04
C GLY A 46 -23.38 24.26 -13.96
N VAL A 47 -22.18 23.71 -14.19
CA VAL A 47 -21.93 22.25 -14.13
C VAL A 47 -21.69 21.83 -12.68
N LYS A 48 -22.41 20.80 -12.22
CA LYS A 48 -22.30 20.27 -10.85
C LYS A 48 -21.24 19.17 -10.77
N ASP A 49 -19.99 19.49 -11.10
CA ASP A 49 -18.87 18.55 -11.12
C ASP A 49 -17.76 18.85 -10.10
N ASP A 50 -17.94 19.90 -9.29
CA ASP A 50 -17.10 20.15 -8.11
C ASP A 50 -16.96 18.89 -7.24
N LEU A 51 -15.70 18.48 -7.04
CA LEU A 51 -15.32 17.38 -6.15
C LEU A 51 -15.47 17.81 -4.70
N TRP A 52 -16.02 16.93 -3.87
CA TRP A 52 -16.14 17.16 -2.44
C TRP A 52 -15.02 16.47 -1.68
N ALA A 53 -14.44 17.20 -0.73
CA ALA A 53 -13.47 16.65 0.21
C ALA A 53 -14.20 15.97 1.36
N PHE A 54 -14.17 14.63 1.37
CA PHE A 54 -14.69 13.85 2.48
C PHE A 54 -13.63 13.81 3.58
N THR A 55 -13.94 14.46 4.69
CA THR A 55 -13.05 14.52 5.85
C THR A 55 -13.68 13.74 7.00
N SER A 56 -12.88 12.88 7.62
CA SER A 56 -13.19 12.29 8.91
C SER A 56 -11.96 12.44 9.79
N ARG A 57 -12.13 12.37 11.12
CA ARG A 57 -10.99 12.39 12.05
C ARG A 57 -10.70 10.97 12.52
N ASP A 58 -9.75 10.33 11.84
CA ASP A 58 -9.30 8.98 12.12
C ASP A 58 -7.82 8.98 12.54
N PRO A 59 -7.49 8.58 13.79
CA PRO A 59 -6.11 8.52 14.24
C PRO A 59 -5.24 7.55 13.43
N ASN A 60 -5.80 6.50 12.82
CA ASN A 60 -5.00 5.58 11.99
C ASN A 60 -4.53 6.22 10.69
N LEU A 61 -5.36 7.10 10.10
CA LEU A 61 -4.98 7.87 8.93
C LEU A 61 -3.95 8.94 9.29
N ASP A 62 -4.09 9.57 10.46
CA ASP A 62 -3.12 10.53 10.97
C ASP A 62 -1.75 9.86 11.20
N LEU A 63 -1.72 8.65 11.78
CA LEU A 63 -0.49 7.85 11.92
C LEU A 63 0.12 7.48 10.55
N SER A 64 -0.68 6.96 9.62
CA SER A 64 -0.19 6.61 8.28
C SER A 64 0.41 7.81 7.55
N ALA A 65 -0.23 8.99 7.68
CA ALA A 65 0.30 10.23 7.16
C ALA A 65 1.58 10.68 7.91
N ALA A 66 1.64 10.50 9.22
CA ALA A 66 2.82 10.83 10.02
C ALA A 66 4.04 9.99 9.60
N SER A 67 3.88 8.69 9.39
CA SER A 67 4.92 7.81 8.84
C SER A 67 5.41 8.32 7.48
N MET A 68 4.50 8.59 6.54
CA MET A 68 4.84 9.13 5.22
C MET A 68 5.59 10.47 5.30
N PHE A 69 5.15 11.39 6.16
CA PHE A 69 5.80 12.69 6.32
C PHE A 69 7.20 12.58 6.94
N ALA A 70 7.43 11.67 7.89
CA ALA A 70 8.75 11.42 8.44
C ALA A 70 9.69 10.85 7.37
N ALA A 71 9.27 9.80 6.65
CA ALA A 71 10.04 9.22 5.55
C ALA A 71 10.36 10.26 4.45
N SER A 72 9.36 11.07 4.07
CA SER A 72 9.52 12.13 3.07
C SER A 72 10.48 13.22 3.54
N ALA A 73 10.43 13.63 4.81
CA ALA A 73 11.36 14.60 5.37
C ALA A 73 12.81 14.14 5.24
N ARG A 74 13.08 12.86 5.50
CA ARG A 74 14.41 12.27 5.33
C ARG A 74 14.84 12.27 3.86
N ALA A 75 13.96 11.85 2.94
CA ALA A 75 14.26 11.82 1.52
C ALA A 75 14.48 13.21 0.90
N LEU A 76 13.82 14.24 1.43
CA LEU A 76 13.92 15.63 0.96
C LEU A 76 15.13 16.37 1.54
N ARG A 77 15.72 15.89 2.63
CA ARG A 77 16.86 16.55 3.28
C ARG A 77 18.04 16.65 2.32
N GLY A 78 18.65 17.82 2.20
CA GLY A 78 19.71 18.13 1.23
C GLY A 78 19.22 18.46 -0.18
N HIS A 79 17.93 18.27 -0.48
CA HIS A 79 17.31 18.66 -1.75
C HIS A 79 16.34 19.83 -1.60
N ASN A 80 15.50 19.80 -0.55
CA ASN A 80 14.59 20.88 -0.19
C ASN A 80 14.40 20.87 1.34
N ASP A 81 15.33 21.52 2.05
CA ASP A 81 15.39 21.49 3.51
C ASP A 81 14.16 22.16 4.16
N GLU A 82 13.62 23.22 3.55
CA GLU A 82 12.41 23.88 4.05
C GLU A 82 11.20 22.94 4.00
N LEU A 83 11.02 22.23 2.88
CA LEU A 83 9.94 21.26 2.74
C LEU A 83 10.16 20.06 3.67
N ALA A 84 11.41 19.62 3.86
CA ALA A 84 11.76 18.57 4.80
C ALA A 84 11.40 18.95 6.24
N ASP A 85 11.71 20.17 6.67
CA ASP A 85 11.37 20.68 8.00
C ASP A 85 9.85 20.76 8.20
N ARG A 86 9.12 21.24 7.19
CA ARG A 86 7.65 21.28 7.21
C ARG A 86 7.04 19.88 7.28
N ALA A 87 7.55 18.93 6.51
CA ALA A 87 7.09 17.54 6.54
C ALA A 87 7.33 16.93 7.93
N LEU A 88 8.53 17.06 8.49
CA LEU A 88 8.86 16.53 9.81
C LEU A 88 7.99 17.15 10.92
N PHE A 89 7.74 18.46 10.84
CA PHE A 89 6.82 19.14 11.76
C PHE A 89 5.40 18.53 11.68
N GLN A 90 4.88 18.32 10.47
CA GLN A 90 3.55 17.72 10.30
C GLN A 90 3.50 16.28 10.81
N SER A 91 4.56 15.50 10.62
CA SER A 91 4.66 14.14 11.15
C SER A 91 4.50 14.11 12.67
N LYS A 92 5.31 14.92 13.39
CA LYS A 92 5.25 15.02 14.85
C LYS A 92 3.89 15.49 15.35
N ARG A 93 3.30 16.50 14.69
CA ARG A 93 1.97 17.01 15.01
C ARG A 93 0.91 15.92 14.88
N LEU A 94 0.88 15.20 13.75
CA LEU A 94 -0.11 14.16 13.48
C LEU A 94 0.03 12.96 14.41
N LEU A 95 1.25 12.55 14.76
CA LEU A 95 1.47 11.52 15.78
C LEU A 95 0.85 11.94 17.13
N ASN A 96 1.14 13.15 17.60
CA ASN A 96 0.62 13.63 18.87
C ASN A 96 -0.91 13.71 18.87
N GLU A 97 -1.49 14.27 17.80
CA GLU A 97 -2.95 14.36 17.64
C GLU A 97 -3.60 12.97 17.59
N ALA A 98 -2.99 11.99 16.91
CA ALA A 98 -3.48 10.63 16.87
C ALA A 98 -3.46 9.98 18.25
N ILE A 99 -2.38 10.16 19.03
CA ILE A 99 -2.26 9.65 20.40
C ILE A 99 -3.35 10.26 21.30
N GLU A 100 -3.58 11.57 21.22
CA GLU A 100 -4.63 12.25 21.98
C GLU A 100 -6.02 11.72 21.62
N LEU A 101 -6.31 11.55 20.33
CA LEU A 101 -7.59 11.00 19.87
C LEU A 101 -7.81 9.57 20.31
N MET A 102 -6.78 8.73 20.27
CA MET A 102 -6.86 7.35 20.73
C MET A 102 -7.08 7.29 22.24
N ALA A 103 -6.42 8.13 23.03
CA ALA A 103 -6.60 8.20 24.47
C ALA A 103 -8.03 8.63 24.88
N GLN A 104 -8.72 9.40 24.04
CA GLN A 104 -10.10 9.83 24.26
C GLN A 104 -11.15 8.76 23.89
N ARG A 105 -10.76 7.71 23.15
CA ARG A 105 -11.67 6.62 22.79
C ARG A 105 -11.64 5.57 23.91
N GLU A 106 -12.75 5.43 24.65
CA GLU A 106 -12.94 4.39 25.69
C GLU A 106 -13.08 2.96 25.14
N ASP A 107 -12.81 2.73 23.84
CA ASP A 107 -12.99 1.42 23.22
C ASP A 107 -11.74 0.56 23.39
N GLU A 108 -11.83 -0.49 24.22
CA GLU A 108 -10.76 -1.47 24.46
C GLU A 108 -10.27 -2.18 23.18
N ARG A 109 -11.07 -2.15 22.11
CA ARG A 109 -10.64 -2.68 20.79
C ARG A 109 -9.61 -1.80 20.08
N PHE A 110 -9.55 -0.52 20.42
CA PHE A 110 -8.55 0.45 19.96
C PHE A 110 -7.47 0.74 21.01
N SER A 111 -7.62 0.25 22.25
CA SER A 111 -6.72 0.55 23.38
C SER A 111 -5.36 -0.16 23.31
N HIS A 112 -5.19 -1.12 22.40
CA HIS A 112 -3.91 -1.76 22.16
C HIS A 112 -3.15 -1.00 21.09
N ARG A 113 -2.29 -0.07 21.57
CA ARG A 113 -1.13 0.48 20.83
C ARG A 113 -0.53 -0.62 19.94
N GLY A 114 -0.28 -0.34 18.66
CA GLY A 114 0.29 -1.34 17.76
C GLY A 114 -0.52 -1.72 16.51
N GLY A 115 -1.30 -0.80 15.96
CA GLY A 115 -1.64 -0.89 14.53
C GLY A 115 -0.37 -0.76 13.66
N PRO A 116 -0.37 -1.21 12.39
CA PRO A 116 0.80 -1.12 11.51
C PRO A 116 1.21 0.34 11.24
N GLY A 117 0.22 1.25 11.24
CA GLY A 117 0.47 2.69 11.16
C GLY A 117 1.22 3.25 12.37
N ASP A 118 1.10 2.63 13.55
CA ASP A 118 1.75 3.06 14.78
C ASP A 118 3.25 2.71 14.76
N ILE A 119 3.60 1.45 14.45
CA ILE A 119 5.00 0.98 14.44
C ILE A 119 5.84 1.64 13.35
N ALA A 120 5.30 1.76 12.14
CA ALA A 120 6.03 2.36 11.02
C ALA A 120 6.25 3.86 11.27
N THR A 121 5.30 4.54 11.93
CA THR A 121 5.46 5.95 12.30
C THR A 121 6.62 6.16 13.27
N TYR A 122 6.70 5.35 14.32
CA TYR A 122 7.79 5.46 15.29
C TYR A 122 9.15 5.13 14.67
N LEU A 123 9.23 4.10 13.82
CA LEU A 123 10.47 3.80 13.10
C LEU A 123 10.90 4.98 12.23
N GLU A 124 10.00 5.48 11.37
CA GLU A 124 10.32 6.56 10.45
C GLU A 124 10.70 7.85 11.17
N LEU A 125 10.04 8.18 12.29
CA LEU A 125 10.41 9.31 13.14
C LEU A 125 11.75 9.10 13.82
N TYR A 126 12.05 7.90 14.33
CA TYR A 126 13.36 7.60 14.89
C TYR A 126 14.46 7.76 13.84
N VAL A 127 14.32 7.17 12.66
CA VAL A 127 15.31 7.25 11.58
C VAL A 127 15.51 8.70 11.11
N SER A 128 14.46 9.51 11.14
CA SER A 128 14.52 10.90 10.67
C SER A 128 15.00 11.90 11.72
N THR A 129 15.00 11.54 13.01
CA THR A 129 15.31 12.48 14.11
C THR A 129 16.45 12.03 15.03
N GLY A 130 16.70 10.72 15.13
CA GLY A 130 17.58 10.12 16.13
C GLY A 130 17.01 10.15 17.57
N GLU A 131 15.78 10.62 17.78
CA GLU A 131 15.22 10.79 19.12
C GLU A 131 14.85 9.43 19.74
N LYS A 132 15.47 9.12 20.88
CA LYS A 132 15.34 7.83 21.56
C LYS A 132 13.89 7.45 21.91
N GLN A 133 13.04 8.42 22.24
CA GLN A 133 11.64 8.16 22.57
C GLN A 133 10.87 7.42 21.47
N TYR A 134 11.19 7.69 20.19
CA TYR A 134 10.54 7.01 19.07
C TYR A 134 11.08 5.59 18.90
N ARG A 135 12.39 5.37 19.10
CA ARG A 135 12.97 4.02 19.14
C ARG A 135 12.34 3.17 20.24
N ASP A 136 12.26 3.71 21.46
CA ASP A 136 11.72 2.99 22.61
C ASP A 136 10.26 2.56 22.36
N LYS A 137 9.44 3.45 21.76
CA LYS A 137 8.06 3.14 21.38
C LYS A 137 7.92 2.17 20.21
N PHE A 138 8.80 2.30 19.21
CA PHE A 138 8.89 1.35 18.11
C PHE A 138 9.17 -0.05 18.62
N GLU A 139 10.21 -0.23 19.44
CA GLU A 139 10.59 -1.54 19.97
C GLU A 139 9.49 -2.11 20.87
N GLU A 140 8.94 -1.33 21.81
CA GLU A 140 7.82 -1.76 22.67
C GLU A 140 6.66 -2.37 21.85
N SER A 141 6.24 -1.64 20.82
CA SER A 141 5.10 -2.03 19.98
C SER A 141 5.45 -3.17 19.03
N LEU A 142 6.65 -3.16 18.44
CA LEU A 142 7.09 -4.16 17.49
C LEU A 142 7.10 -5.56 18.12
N TRP A 143 7.74 -5.71 19.27
CA TRP A 143 7.88 -7.03 19.90
C TRP A 143 6.52 -7.60 20.31
N PHE A 144 5.63 -6.76 20.82
CA PHE A 144 4.26 -7.15 21.14
C PHE A 144 3.49 -7.71 19.95
N ILE A 145 3.69 -7.15 18.75
CA ILE A 145 3.03 -7.60 17.51
C ILE A 145 3.68 -8.86 16.98
N LEU A 146 5.02 -8.93 16.94
CA LEU A 146 5.75 -10.09 16.46
C LEU A 146 5.43 -11.36 17.28
N ASP A 147 5.27 -11.23 18.61
CA ASP A 147 4.83 -12.33 19.50
C ASP A 147 3.43 -12.89 19.15
N ARG A 148 2.61 -12.15 18.39
CA ARG A 148 1.24 -12.53 18.03
C ARG A 148 1.08 -12.93 16.57
N ASN A 149 1.78 -12.24 15.68
CA ASN A 149 1.68 -12.42 14.24
C ASN A 149 2.92 -11.85 13.54
N VAL A 150 3.90 -12.72 13.31
CA VAL A 150 5.14 -12.36 12.60
C VAL A 150 4.87 -11.78 11.21
N ASN A 151 3.93 -12.38 10.46
CA ASN A 151 3.65 -12.00 9.07
C ASN A 151 3.23 -10.54 8.91
N PHE A 152 2.67 -9.94 9.96
CA PHE A 152 2.16 -8.57 9.92
C PHE A 152 3.24 -7.49 10.08
N ALA A 153 4.27 -7.75 10.90
CA ALA A 153 5.25 -6.75 11.29
C ALA A 153 6.68 -7.05 10.82
N LEU A 154 6.94 -8.24 10.27
CA LEU A 154 8.29 -8.65 9.89
C LEU A 154 8.95 -7.68 8.91
N LEU A 155 8.25 -7.21 7.86
CA LEU A 155 8.83 -6.27 6.90
C LEU A 155 9.29 -4.98 7.58
N THR A 156 8.48 -4.43 8.48
CA THR A 156 8.87 -3.25 9.27
C THR A 156 10.05 -3.53 10.19
N ALA A 157 10.13 -4.74 10.76
CA ALA A 157 11.26 -5.15 11.58
C ALA A 157 12.57 -5.23 10.75
N LEU A 158 12.50 -5.82 9.55
CA LEU A 158 13.63 -5.93 8.63
C LEU A 158 14.11 -4.53 8.19
N ASN A 159 13.20 -3.61 7.92
CA ASN A 159 13.52 -2.22 7.59
C ASN A 159 14.26 -1.47 8.73
N ALA A 160 14.14 -1.93 9.97
CA ALA A 160 14.83 -1.31 11.10
C ALA A 160 16.29 -1.77 11.27
N ILE A 161 16.69 -2.89 10.66
CA ILE A 161 18.04 -3.47 10.80
C ILE A 161 19.16 -2.47 10.47
N PRO A 162 19.10 -1.68 9.38
CA PRO A 162 20.15 -0.71 9.06
C PRO A 162 20.29 0.45 10.07
N HIS A 163 19.31 0.61 10.96
CA HIS A 163 19.18 1.75 11.85
C HIS A 163 19.36 1.40 13.33
N LEU A 164 19.46 0.11 13.65
CA LEU A 164 19.59 -0.39 15.01
C LEU A 164 20.88 -1.22 15.16
N ASP A 165 21.26 -1.45 16.41
CA ASP A 165 22.50 -2.18 16.72
C ASP A 165 22.36 -3.70 16.51
N ALA A 166 23.49 -4.41 16.57
CA ALA A 166 23.53 -5.85 16.35
C ALA A 166 22.62 -6.63 17.32
N SER A 167 22.38 -6.13 18.54
CA SER A 167 21.52 -6.83 19.50
C SER A 167 20.06 -6.89 19.05
N TYR A 168 19.61 -5.87 18.31
CA TYR A 168 18.30 -5.88 17.67
C TYR A 168 18.21 -7.00 16.63
N LYS A 169 19.23 -7.12 15.77
CA LYS A 169 19.27 -8.17 14.73
C LYS A 169 19.26 -9.57 15.35
N GLU A 170 20.01 -9.80 16.43
CA GLU A 170 19.97 -11.07 17.16
C GLU A 170 18.60 -11.35 17.79
N ARG A 171 17.97 -10.33 18.38
CA ARG A 171 16.62 -10.47 18.97
C ARG A 171 15.54 -10.76 17.92
N LEU A 172 15.70 -10.27 16.70
CA LEU A 172 14.74 -10.50 15.62
C LEU A 172 14.83 -11.92 15.02
N ARG A 173 15.97 -12.61 15.21
CA ARG A 173 16.26 -13.91 14.58
C ARG A 173 15.16 -14.98 14.80
N PRO A 174 14.63 -15.22 16.02
CA PRO A 174 13.63 -16.25 16.23
C PRO A 174 12.33 -16.02 15.43
N TYR A 175 11.95 -14.77 15.17
CA TYR A 175 10.78 -14.45 14.36
C TYR A 175 11.04 -14.71 12.87
N VAL A 176 12.28 -14.58 12.41
CA VAL A 176 12.65 -14.95 11.03
C VAL A 176 12.60 -16.47 10.86
N GLU A 177 13.01 -17.24 11.88
CA GLU A 177 12.87 -18.70 11.92
C GLU A 177 11.38 -19.12 11.89
N GLU A 178 10.52 -18.42 12.66
CA GLU A 178 9.07 -18.61 12.60
C GLU A 178 8.50 -18.30 11.22
N TYR A 179 8.95 -17.21 10.58
CA TYR A 179 8.54 -16.87 9.22
C TYR A 179 8.97 -17.92 8.19
N ASN A 180 10.13 -18.56 8.37
CA ASN A 180 10.55 -19.68 7.52
C ASN A 180 9.62 -20.89 7.64
N ASN A 181 9.12 -21.16 8.85
CA ASN A 181 8.10 -22.20 9.05
C ASN A 181 6.80 -21.84 8.32
N TYR A 182 6.38 -20.58 8.37
CA TYR A 182 5.22 -20.09 7.61
C TYR A 182 5.39 -20.28 6.09
N ILE A 183 6.57 -19.97 5.53
CA ILE A 183 6.86 -20.25 4.11
C ILE A 183 6.73 -21.75 3.81
N SER A 184 7.29 -22.60 4.67
CA SER A 184 7.23 -24.05 4.53
C SER A 184 5.80 -24.61 4.64
N GLU A 185 4.92 -23.97 5.41
CA GLU A 185 3.50 -24.31 5.49
C GLU A 185 2.76 -23.93 4.22
N LEU A 186 2.98 -22.72 3.69
CA LEU A 186 2.38 -22.29 2.41
C LEU A 186 2.70 -23.26 1.27
N GLU A 187 3.92 -23.78 1.22
CA GLU A 187 4.37 -24.75 0.20
C GLU A 187 3.71 -26.12 0.32
N LYS A 188 3.23 -26.48 1.51
CA LYS A 188 2.43 -27.70 1.73
C LYS A 188 0.96 -27.45 1.40
N ASP A 189 0.46 -26.26 1.73
CA ASP A 189 -0.95 -25.91 1.64
C ASP A 189 -1.39 -25.58 0.21
N ASN A 190 -0.50 -25.01 -0.61
CA ASN A 190 -0.81 -24.71 -2.00
C ASN A 190 0.41 -24.86 -2.93
N PRO A 191 0.20 -25.29 -4.19
CA PRO A 191 1.29 -25.59 -5.12
C PRO A 191 2.09 -24.36 -5.58
N TYR A 192 1.63 -23.15 -5.24
CA TYR A 192 2.29 -21.90 -5.58
C TYR A 192 3.24 -21.42 -4.47
N GLY A 193 3.12 -21.95 -3.25
CA GLY A 193 3.99 -21.60 -2.12
C GLY A 193 3.94 -20.12 -1.74
N VAL A 194 2.79 -19.47 -1.94
CA VAL A 194 2.57 -18.05 -1.65
C VAL A 194 1.26 -17.85 -0.89
N PRO A 195 1.07 -16.73 -0.18
CA PRO A 195 -0.24 -16.39 0.37
C PRO A 195 -1.25 -16.12 -0.75
N ILE A 196 -2.37 -16.84 -0.73
CA ILE A 196 -3.49 -16.63 -1.65
C ILE A 196 -4.70 -16.11 -0.85
N GLY A 197 -5.20 -14.93 -1.23
CA GLY A 197 -6.33 -14.30 -0.56
C GLY A 197 -7.65 -15.02 -0.85
N LEU A 198 -8.36 -15.44 0.20
CA LEU A 198 -9.71 -16.04 0.11
C LEU A 198 -10.83 -15.04 0.49
N GLY A 199 -10.47 -13.76 0.64
CA GLY A 199 -11.40 -12.68 0.97
C GLY A 199 -12.06 -12.07 -0.26
N ASN A 200 -12.75 -10.94 -0.07
CA ASN A 200 -13.40 -10.19 -1.15
C ASN A 200 -12.42 -9.29 -1.96
N TRP A 201 -11.11 -9.41 -1.72
CA TRP A 201 -10.06 -8.70 -2.45
C TRP A 201 -8.98 -9.67 -2.91
N ALA A 202 -8.39 -9.43 -4.08
CA ALA A 202 -7.63 -10.42 -4.84
C ALA A 202 -6.17 -10.65 -4.37
N GLY A 203 -5.76 -10.07 -3.23
CA GLY A 203 -4.58 -10.49 -2.47
C GLY A 203 -3.19 -10.10 -2.99
N GLY A 204 -3.07 -9.46 -4.17
CA GLY A 204 -1.78 -9.11 -4.79
C GLY A 204 -0.90 -8.14 -3.99
N GLY A 205 -1.51 -7.31 -3.15
CA GLY A 205 -0.77 -6.49 -2.18
C GLY A 205 -0.04 -7.33 -1.13
N ALA A 206 -0.72 -8.35 -0.59
CA ALA A 206 -0.12 -9.28 0.38
C ALA A 206 0.98 -10.12 -0.28
N LEU A 207 0.78 -10.54 -1.54
CA LEU A 207 1.78 -11.24 -2.34
C LEU A 207 3.06 -10.41 -2.53
N SER A 208 2.93 -9.14 -2.91
CA SER A 208 4.08 -8.23 -3.07
C SER A 208 4.81 -8.00 -1.74
N SER A 209 4.06 -7.85 -0.64
CA SER A 209 4.63 -7.71 0.71
C SER A 209 5.38 -8.96 1.15
N PHE A 210 4.82 -10.14 0.89
CA PHE A 210 5.45 -11.44 1.14
C PHE A 210 6.77 -11.59 0.37
N GLY A 211 6.76 -11.33 -0.94
CA GLY A 211 7.98 -11.36 -1.75
C GLY A 211 9.04 -10.37 -1.26
N THR A 212 8.64 -9.15 -0.89
CA THR A 212 9.57 -8.14 -0.35
C THR A 212 10.18 -8.59 0.98
N SER A 213 9.36 -9.16 1.87
CA SER A 213 9.80 -9.68 3.16
C SER A 213 10.83 -10.79 2.99
N ILE A 214 10.62 -11.71 2.04
CA ILE A 214 11.60 -12.76 1.74
C ILE A 214 12.90 -12.16 1.23
N CYS A 215 12.86 -11.20 0.29
CA CYS A 215 14.07 -10.58 -0.24
C CYS A 215 14.94 -9.99 0.89
N PHE A 216 14.35 -9.22 1.80
CA PHE A 216 15.08 -8.62 2.92
C PHE A 216 15.47 -9.64 3.99
N ALA A 217 14.63 -10.63 4.26
CA ALA A 217 14.97 -11.68 5.21
C ALA A 217 16.15 -12.54 4.72
N ALA A 218 16.19 -12.87 3.42
CA ALA A 218 17.32 -13.58 2.80
C ALA A 218 18.60 -12.71 2.78
N GLU A 219 18.48 -11.39 2.59
CA GLU A 219 19.62 -10.47 2.67
C GLU A 219 20.23 -10.43 4.07
N TYR A 220 19.40 -10.33 5.11
CA TYR A 220 19.87 -10.18 6.49
C TYR A 220 20.13 -11.50 7.22
N TYR A 221 19.43 -12.58 6.86
CA TYR A 221 19.48 -13.91 7.49
C TYR A 221 19.55 -15.04 6.43
N PRO A 222 20.59 -15.05 5.58
CA PRO A 222 20.72 -16.02 4.48
C PRO A 222 20.88 -17.47 4.96
N ASP A 223 21.22 -17.68 6.23
CA ASP A 223 21.29 -18.98 6.87
C ASP A 223 19.93 -19.53 7.31
N ILE A 224 18.88 -18.71 7.30
CA ILE A 224 17.50 -19.09 7.67
C ILE A 224 16.59 -19.11 6.44
N ILE A 225 16.61 -18.05 5.62
CA ILE A 225 15.69 -17.88 4.48
C ILE A 225 16.47 -18.00 3.18
N ASP A 226 16.06 -18.97 2.35
CA ASP A 226 16.58 -19.09 0.99
C ASP A 226 15.95 -18.02 0.08
N ALA A 227 16.81 -17.25 -0.60
CA ALA A 227 16.43 -16.22 -1.56
C ALA A 227 15.48 -16.74 -2.66
N SER A 228 15.56 -18.03 -3.02
CA SER A 228 14.76 -18.64 -4.06
C SER A 228 13.25 -18.65 -3.78
N HIS A 229 12.83 -18.56 -2.51
CA HIS A 229 11.41 -18.42 -2.17
C HIS A 229 10.79 -17.14 -2.74
N ALA A 230 11.58 -16.07 -2.95
CA ALA A 230 11.09 -14.82 -3.51
C ALA A 230 10.61 -14.97 -4.97
N TYR A 231 11.19 -15.92 -5.72
CA TYR A 231 10.79 -16.16 -7.11
C TYR A 231 9.36 -16.68 -7.22
N LYS A 232 8.83 -17.34 -6.19
CA LYS A 232 7.43 -17.82 -6.18
C LYS A 232 6.44 -16.66 -6.26
N ALA A 233 6.75 -15.53 -5.61
CA ALA A 233 5.93 -14.32 -5.70
C ALA A 233 5.98 -13.69 -7.10
N SER A 234 7.15 -13.66 -7.75
CA SER A 234 7.25 -13.18 -9.13
C SER A 234 6.59 -14.13 -10.12
N ASP A 235 6.75 -15.44 -9.95
CA ASP A 235 6.13 -16.45 -10.80
C ASP A 235 4.61 -16.33 -10.74
N PHE A 236 4.05 -16.16 -9.54
CA PHE A 236 2.62 -15.91 -9.38
C PHE A 236 2.17 -14.62 -10.08
N LEU A 237 2.91 -13.52 -9.97
CA LEU A 237 2.59 -12.29 -10.71
C LEU A 237 2.67 -12.47 -12.23
N PHE A 238 3.54 -13.35 -12.72
CA PHE A 238 3.81 -13.55 -14.15
C PHE A 238 3.10 -14.76 -14.76
N GLY A 239 2.12 -15.35 -14.07
CA GLY A 239 1.20 -16.33 -14.66
C GLY A 239 1.22 -17.73 -14.03
N ASN A 240 2.04 -17.99 -13.02
CA ASN A 240 1.99 -19.23 -12.26
C ASN A 240 0.99 -19.11 -11.10
N HIS A 241 -0.30 -19.10 -11.42
CA HIS A 241 -1.39 -18.87 -10.46
C HIS A 241 -2.66 -19.66 -10.86
N PRO A 242 -3.71 -19.75 -10.02
CA PRO A 242 -4.75 -20.78 -10.15
C PRO A 242 -5.83 -20.57 -11.20
N TYR A 243 -5.79 -19.48 -11.98
CA TYR A 243 -6.88 -19.18 -12.92
C TYR A 243 -6.47 -19.28 -14.40
N HIS A 244 -5.39 -18.62 -14.79
CA HIS A 244 -4.88 -18.62 -16.16
C HIS A 244 -3.36 -18.42 -16.15
N ASN A 245 -2.69 -18.57 -17.28
CA ASN A 245 -1.24 -18.38 -17.39
C ASN A 245 -0.80 -16.99 -17.88
N TYR A 246 -1.65 -15.97 -17.71
CA TYR A 246 -1.35 -14.58 -18.08
C TYR A 246 -0.74 -13.81 -16.91
N SER A 247 0.12 -12.85 -17.24
CA SER A 247 0.69 -11.92 -16.25
C SER A 247 -0.41 -11.05 -15.65
N LEU A 248 -0.25 -10.72 -14.38
CA LEU A 248 -1.04 -9.71 -13.68
C LEU A 248 -0.46 -8.29 -13.84
N VAL A 249 0.68 -8.16 -14.53
CA VAL A 249 1.38 -6.89 -14.74
C VAL A 249 1.25 -6.43 -16.19
N ALA A 250 0.93 -5.16 -16.38
CA ALA A 250 0.98 -4.50 -17.67
C ALA A 250 2.43 -4.49 -18.21
N THR A 251 2.62 -4.92 -19.46
CA THR A 251 3.90 -4.93 -20.21
C THR A 251 5.01 -5.89 -19.79
N LEU A 252 4.87 -6.70 -18.73
CA LEU A 252 5.98 -7.54 -18.23
C LEU A 252 5.65 -9.05 -18.14
N GLY A 253 6.65 -9.86 -18.53
CA GLY A 253 6.96 -11.12 -17.84
C GLY A 253 6.25 -12.40 -18.26
N ALA A 254 5.29 -12.38 -19.20
CA ALA A 254 4.59 -13.60 -19.62
C ALA A 254 4.35 -13.64 -21.12
N ALA A 255 3.99 -14.84 -21.64
CA ALA A 255 3.51 -15.03 -23.00
C ALA A 255 2.33 -14.09 -23.35
N ARG A 256 1.58 -13.66 -22.33
CA ARG A 256 0.52 -12.66 -22.44
C ARG A 256 0.50 -11.73 -21.22
N PRO A 257 0.90 -10.46 -21.36
CA PRO A 257 0.75 -9.43 -20.34
C PRO A 257 -0.72 -9.08 -20.07
N LYS A 258 -1.02 -8.47 -18.92
CA LYS A 258 -2.37 -7.97 -18.63
C LYS A 258 -2.78 -6.88 -19.62
N GLN A 259 -3.94 -7.00 -20.26
CA GLN A 259 -4.36 -6.14 -21.37
C GLN A 259 -5.32 -5.01 -20.95
N VAL A 260 -6.04 -5.16 -19.84
CA VAL A 260 -7.03 -4.16 -19.41
C VAL A 260 -6.95 -3.91 -17.91
N PHE A 261 -7.24 -2.68 -17.53
CA PHE A 261 -7.32 -2.26 -16.14
C PHE A 261 -8.55 -1.41 -15.86
N TYR A 262 -9.10 -1.54 -14.65
CA TYR A 262 -9.95 -0.52 -14.04
C TYR A 262 -9.06 0.65 -13.63
N GLY A 263 -8.90 1.62 -14.53
CA GLY A 263 -8.05 2.80 -14.33
C GLY A 263 -8.58 4.01 -15.11
N ASN A 264 -7.75 5.03 -15.33
CA ASN A 264 -8.16 6.26 -16.03
C ASN A 264 -8.43 6.06 -17.54
N ASN A 265 -8.03 4.92 -18.12
CA ASN A 265 -8.25 4.57 -19.51
C ASN A 265 -9.12 3.31 -19.68
N ARG A 266 -9.98 3.02 -18.68
CA ARG A 266 -10.83 1.80 -18.69
C ARG A 266 -11.81 1.76 -19.86
N ALA A 267 -12.29 2.92 -20.33
CA ALA A 267 -13.14 3.02 -21.53
C ALA A 267 -12.42 2.60 -22.83
N ASP A 268 -11.09 2.70 -22.86
CA ASP A 268 -10.29 2.38 -24.04
C ASP A 268 -9.94 0.90 -24.14
N PHE A 269 -10.38 0.07 -23.17
CA PHE A 269 -9.99 -1.34 -23.05
C PHE A 269 -8.46 -1.51 -23.12
N SER A 270 -7.77 -0.67 -22.35
CA SER A 270 -6.31 -0.55 -22.40
C SER A 270 -5.69 -0.60 -20.99
N PHE A 271 -4.37 -0.46 -20.95
CA PHE A 271 -3.57 -0.46 -19.74
C PHE A 271 -2.60 0.73 -19.73
N ILE A 272 -2.09 1.07 -18.55
CA ILE A 272 -0.92 1.95 -18.40
C ILE A 272 0.28 1.04 -18.06
N PRO A 273 1.40 1.13 -18.80
CA PRO A 273 2.59 0.31 -18.53
C PRO A 273 3.03 0.36 -17.06
N GLY A 274 3.35 -0.80 -16.49
CA GLY A 274 3.75 -0.92 -15.08
C GLY A 274 2.59 -1.05 -14.09
N ASN A 275 1.32 -0.94 -14.52
CA ASN A 275 0.19 -1.28 -13.65
C ASN A 275 0.23 -2.77 -13.25
N VAL A 276 -0.09 -3.04 -11.99
CA VAL A 276 -0.28 -4.40 -11.46
C VAL A 276 -1.73 -4.60 -11.04
N ALA A 277 -2.32 -5.71 -11.43
CA ALA A 277 -3.69 -6.03 -11.08
C ALA A 277 -3.78 -6.41 -9.59
N PRO A 278 -4.96 -6.24 -8.95
CA PRO A 278 -5.18 -6.64 -7.57
C PRO A 278 -4.85 -8.09 -7.27
N GLY A 279 -4.87 -8.98 -8.27
CA GLY A 279 -4.52 -10.40 -8.14
C GLY A 279 -5.61 -11.33 -8.65
N ILE A 280 -5.64 -12.57 -8.14
CA ILE A 280 -6.69 -13.55 -8.46
C ILE A 280 -7.74 -13.53 -7.36
N LEU A 281 -8.98 -13.17 -7.72
CA LEU A 281 -10.05 -13.02 -6.74
C LEU A 281 -10.69 -14.37 -6.45
N PHE A 282 -10.82 -14.71 -5.16
CA PHE A 282 -11.57 -15.88 -4.75
C PHE A 282 -13.07 -15.58 -4.65
N ARG A 283 -13.87 -16.42 -5.28
CA ARG A 283 -15.33 -16.45 -5.23
C ARG A 283 -15.76 -17.72 -4.53
N LYS A 284 -16.44 -17.52 -3.42
CA LYS A 284 -17.02 -18.63 -2.66
C LYS A 284 -18.01 -19.42 -3.54
N PRO A 285 -18.06 -20.75 -3.39
CA PRO A 285 -17.28 -21.52 -2.41
C PRO A 285 -15.88 -21.94 -2.86
N ASP A 286 -15.53 -21.91 -4.14
CA ASP A 286 -14.35 -22.63 -4.67
C ASP A 286 -13.80 -22.13 -6.02
N HIS A 287 -14.15 -20.92 -6.46
CA HIS A 287 -13.76 -20.42 -7.78
C HIS A 287 -12.77 -19.26 -7.70
N PHE A 288 -11.65 -19.34 -8.43
CA PHE A 288 -10.76 -18.21 -8.63
C PHE A 288 -11.08 -17.51 -9.95
N GLU A 289 -11.01 -16.18 -10.00
CA GLU A 289 -11.27 -15.39 -11.22
C GLU A 289 -10.35 -14.17 -11.37
N ASN A 290 -9.94 -13.90 -12.62
CA ASN A 290 -9.35 -12.64 -13.07
C ASN A 290 -9.62 -12.45 -14.58
N TYR A 291 -10.59 -11.60 -14.94
CA TYR A 291 -10.89 -11.34 -16.36
C TYR A 291 -9.84 -10.40 -16.98
N ASP A 292 -9.19 -10.83 -18.06
CA ASP A 292 -8.14 -10.08 -18.78
C ASP A 292 -8.67 -9.19 -19.91
N ASP A 293 -9.96 -9.27 -20.22
CA ASP A 293 -10.61 -8.56 -21.33
C ASP A 293 -11.75 -7.63 -20.88
N TRP A 294 -12.08 -7.63 -19.59
CA TRP A 294 -13.17 -6.82 -19.04
C TRP A 294 -12.71 -5.93 -17.87
N PRO A 295 -12.42 -4.63 -18.10
CA PRO A 295 -11.83 -3.77 -17.07
C PRO A 295 -12.80 -3.41 -15.94
N PHE A 296 -14.12 -3.54 -16.11
CA PHE A 296 -15.10 -3.00 -15.16
C PHE A 296 -15.31 -3.85 -13.88
N LEU A 297 -14.52 -4.91 -13.70
CA LEU A 297 -14.42 -5.67 -12.46
C LEU A 297 -13.24 -5.16 -11.62
N TRP A 298 -13.47 -4.05 -10.91
CA TRP A 298 -12.43 -3.35 -10.14
C TRP A 298 -11.64 -4.28 -9.19
N GLY A 299 -12.31 -5.19 -8.47
CA GLY A 299 -11.65 -6.11 -7.54
C GLY A 299 -10.62 -7.07 -8.16
N GLN A 300 -10.59 -7.18 -9.49
CA GLN A 300 -9.64 -8.02 -10.24
C GLN A 300 -8.73 -7.20 -11.17
N ASN A 301 -9.12 -5.97 -11.51
CA ASN A 301 -8.49 -5.19 -12.57
C ASN A 301 -8.07 -3.77 -12.15
N GLU A 302 -8.28 -3.35 -10.90
CA GLU A 302 -7.93 -2.00 -10.46
C GLU A 302 -6.42 -1.74 -10.38
N GLY A 303 -5.95 -0.76 -11.15
CA GLY A 303 -4.61 -0.21 -11.00
C GLY A 303 -4.61 0.85 -9.90
N THR A 304 -4.08 0.53 -8.72
CA THR A 304 -3.98 1.47 -7.60
C THR A 304 -2.55 1.97 -7.40
N ILE A 305 -2.40 3.19 -6.89
CA ILE A 305 -1.09 3.72 -6.47
C ILE A 305 -0.43 2.78 -5.45
N ALA A 306 -1.20 2.29 -4.47
CA ALA A 306 -0.68 1.39 -3.44
C ALA A 306 -0.18 0.05 -4.02
N GLY A 307 -0.98 -0.60 -4.89
CA GLY A 307 -0.61 -1.85 -5.53
C GLY A 307 0.63 -1.70 -6.42
N ASN A 308 0.65 -0.68 -7.27
CA ASN A 308 1.79 -0.37 -8.14
C ASN A 308 3.06 -0.04 -7.35
N THR A 309 2.94 0.70 -6.25
CA THR A 309 4.07 1.02 -5.37
C THR A 309 4.62 -0.22 -4.69
N GLY A 310 3.75 -1.12 -4.20
CA GLY A 310 4.15 -2.40 -3.64
C GLY A 310 4.90 -3.26 -4.66
N TYR A 311 4.43 -3.32 -5.90
CA TYR A 311 5.12 -4.01 -6.98
C TYR A 311 6.48 -3.39 -7.32
N LEU A 312 6.57 -2.06 -7.36
CA LEU A 312 7.84 -1.36 -7.58
C LEU A 312 8.88 -1.70 -6.49
N ILE A 313 8.46 -1.68 -5.22
CA ILE A 313 9.32 -2.02 -4.08
C ILE A 313 9.78 -3.48 -4.17
N PHE A 314 8.84 -4.41 -4.40
CA PHE A 314 9.16 -5.83 -4.55
C PHE A 314 10.13 -6.06 -5.72
N GLY A 315 9.84 -5.51 -6.89
CA GLY A 315 10.68 -5.65 -8.09
C GLY A 315 12.08 -5.06 -7.87
N SER A 316 12.20 -3.96 -7.14
CA SER A 316 13.50 -3.38 -6.76
C SER A 316 14.28 -4.32 -5.82
N ALA A 317 13.63 -4.87 -4.80
CA ALA A 317 14.26 -5.82 -3.87
C ALA A 317 14.70 -7.11 -4.59
N LEU A 318 13.85 -7.69 -5.44
CA LEU A 318 14.15 -8.89 -6.22
C LEU A 318 15.31 -8.67 -7.20
N LYS A 319 15.39 -7.49 -7.83
CA LYS A 319 16.52 -7.11 -8.69
C LYS A 319 17.86 -7.06 -7.94
N ASN A 320 17.84 -6.69 -6.66
CA ASN A 320 19.07 -6.62 -5.86
C ASN A 320 19.47 -8.00 -5.29
N LEU A 321 18.51 -8.89 -5.08
CA LEU A 321 18.74 -10.29 -4.67
C LEU A 321 19.45 -11.13 -5.75
N SER A 322 19.27 -10.78 -7.02
CA SER A 322 19.76 -11.53 -8.18
C SER A 322 21.16 -11.11 -8.66
N LYS A 323 21.89 -10.32 -7.88
CA LYS A 323 23.28 -9.89 -8.12
C LYS A 323 24.25 -10.61 -7.21
#